data_AF-A0A9D6DQF4-F1
#
_entry.id   AF-A0A9D6DQF4-F1
#
_cell.length_a   1.000
_cell.length_b   1.000
_cell.length_c   1.000
_cell.angle_alpha   90.00
_cell.angle_beta   90.00
_cell.angle_gamma   90.00
#
_symmetry.space_group_name_H-M   'P 1'
#
loop_
_entity.id
_entity.type
_entity.pdbx_description
1 polymer ?
#
loop_
_entity_poly.entity_id
_entity_poly.type
_entity_poly.pdbx_seq_one_letter_code
_entity_poly.pdbx_strand_id
1 'polypeptide(L)'
;FLDYLQIIALTVEKELFATGDKISEQIDRIFFFWRDYVVTGKIDREIASRFGNGTSYAYNSFGLSYAFFISCPNSFSVVWQAATAGGDTDSNASIAGSLCGALNGSSFIPSNLLLNLERREYIETLVERFFQICSPASIK
;
A
#
# COMPACT_ATOMS: atom_id res chain seq x y z
N PHE A 1 0.34 -13.00 -6.64
CA PHE A 1 0.14 -11.55 -6.42
C PHE A 1 1.46 -10.81 -6.35
N LEU A 2 2.41 -11.19 -5.48
CA LEU A 2 3.74 -10.57 -5.45
C LEU A 2 4.52 -10.74 -6.77
N ASP A 3 4.48 -11.93 -7.38
CA ASP A 3 5.05 -12.14 -8.73
C ASP A 3 4.34 -11.29 -9.79
N TYR A 4 3.05 -11.02 -9.63
CA TYR A 4 2.28 -10.17 -10.53
C TYR A 4 2.64 -8.69 -10.35
N LEU A 5 2.83 -8.24 -9.11
CA LEU A 5 3.39 -6.92 -8.80
C LEU A 5 4.81 -6.77 -9.31
N GLN A 6 5.63 -7.82 -9.25
CA GLN A 6 6.97 -7.84 -9.81
C GLN A 6 6.94 -7.80 -11.34
N ILE A 7 6.06 -8.56 -11.99
CA ILE A 7 5.86 -8.51 -13.44
C ILE A 7 5.35 -7.13 -13.86
N ILE A 8 4.37 -6.55 -13.14
CA ILE A 8 3.93 -5.18 -13.38
C ILE A 8 5.11 -4.24 -13.22
N ALA A 9 5.86 -4.30 -12.12
CA ALA A 9 7.02 -3.43 -11.89
C ALA A 9 8.06 -3.54 -13.01
N LEU A 10 8.39 -4.75 -13.47
CA LEU A 10 9.31 -5.00 -14.60
C LEU A 10 8.73 -4.59 -15.97
N THR A 11 7.41 -4.59 -16.13
CA THR A 11 6.73 -4.16 -17.37
C THR A 11 6.60 -2.64 -17.40
N VAL A 12 6.23 -2.05 -16.27
CA VAL A 12 6.29 -0.63 -15.94
C VAL A 12 7.70 -0.09 -16.15
N GLU A 13 8.74 -0.84 -15.79
CA GLU A 13 10.16 -0.51 -16.04
C GLU A 13 10.48 -0.22 -17.51
N LYS A 14 9.66 -0.70 -18.46
CA LYS A 14 9.86 -0.42 -19.89
C LYS A 14 9.07 0.78 -20.39
N GLU A 15 8.01 1.18 -19.69
CA GLU A 15 7.06 2.21 -20.16
C GLU A 15 7.09 3.50 -19.33
N LEU A 16 7.57 3.48 -18.08
CA LEU A 16 7.48 4.62 -17.14
C LEU A 16 8.74 5.47 -17.01
N PHE A 17 9.88 5.07 -17.59
CA PHE A 17 11.07 5.92 -17.51
C PHE A 17 10.99 7.13 -18.45
N ALA A 18 11.12 8.31 -17.83
CA ALA A 18 11.44 9.62 -18.39
C ALA A 18 10.29 10.56 -18.80
N THR A 19 9.34 10.84 -17.91
CA THR A 19 8.46 12.03 -18.01
C THR A 19 8.88 13.18 -17.08
N GLY A 20 9.76 12.93 -16.10
CA GLY A 20 10.21 13.96 -15.14
C GLY A 20 9.10 14.49 -14.22
N ASP A 21 7.98 13.78 -14.12
CA ASP A 21 6.89 14.13 -13.22
C ASP A 21 7.05 13.48 -11.84
N LYS A 22 6.38 14.08 -10.85
CA LYS A 22 6.52 13.70 -9.44
C LYS A 22 6.00 12.31 -9.10
N ILE A 23 5.11 11.70 -9.89
CA ILE A 23 4.63 10.33 -9.65
C ILE A 23 5.67 9.35 -10.17
N SER A 24 6.18 9.57 -11.37
CA SER A 24 7.24 8.75 -11.96
C SER A 24 8.50 8.73 -11.06
N GLU A 25 8.86 9.88 -10.47
CA GLU A 25 9.93 9.92 -9.46
C GLU A 25 9.68 9.01 -8.23
N GLN A 26 8.43 8.88 -7.79
CA GLN A 26 8.10 8.03 -6.63
C GLN A 26 8.15 6.56 -7.02
N ILE A 27 7.72 6.21 -8.24
CA ILE A 27 7.82 4.86 -8.80
C ILE A 27 9.29 4.45 -8.87
N ASP A 28 10.17 5.31 -9.36
CA ASP A 28 11.61 5.07 -9.39
C ASP A 28 12.17 4.80 -7.98
N ARG A 29 11.79 5.63 -7.01
CA ARG A 29 12.21 5.44 -5.61
C ARG A 29 11.71 4.13 -5.01
N ILE A 30 10.47 3.73 -5.27
CA ILE A 30 9.91 2.43 -4.86
C ILE A 30 10.73 1.30 -5.47
N PHE A 31 11.02 1.37 -6.77
CA PHE A 31 11.78 0.36 -7.50
C PHE A 31 13.19 0.20 -6.93
N PHE A 32 13.92 1.31 -6.74
CA PHE A 32 15.27 1.26 -6.17
C PHE A 32 15.27 0.75 -4.72
N PHE A 33 14.27 1.14 -3.93
CA PHE A 33 14.10 0.61 -2.58
C PHE A 33 13.86 -0.91 -2.58
N TRP A 34 12.94 -1.39 -3.42
CA TRP A 34 12.66 -2.82 -3.55
C TRP A 34 13.90 -3.61 -3.99
N ARG A 35 14.61 -3.11 -5.01
CA ARG A 35 15.83 -3.74 -5.51
C ARG A 35 16.90 -3.83 -4.43
N ASP A 36 17.10 -2.76 -3.66
CA ASP A 36 18.06 -2.72 -2.56
C ASP A 36 17.67 -3.73 -1.45
N TYR A 37 16.39 -3.81 -1.09
CA TYR A 37 15.87 -4.79 -0.15
C TYR A 37 16.11 -6.23 -0.63
N VAL A 38 15.82 -6.54 -1.90
CA VAL A 38 16.03 -7.88 -2.47
C VAL A 38 17.51 -8.28 -2.47
N VAL A 39 18.41 -7.34 -2.77
CA VAL A 39 19.86 -7.61 -2.82
C VAL A 39 20.45 -7.75 -1.42
N THR A 40 20.04 -6.91 -0.47
CA THR A 40 20.69 -6.79 0.84
C THR A 40 19.97 -7.55 1.95
N GLY A 41 18.69 -7.87 1.78
CA GLY A 41 17.80 -8.39 2.81
C GLY A 41 17.52 -7.40 3.95
N LYS A 42 17.95 -6.13 3.83
CA LYS A 42 17.81 -5.12 4.88
C LYS A 42 16.68 -4.18 4.54
N ILE A 43 15.74 -4.03 5.48
CA ILE A 43 14.74 -2.97 5.43
C ILE A 43 15.43 -1.67 5.83
N ASP A 44 15.37 -0.65 4.96
CA ASP A 44 15.85 0.68 5.31
C ASP A 44 15.03 1.24 6.49
N ARG A 45 15.71 1.72 7.53
CA ARG A 45 15.05 2.34 8.68
C ARG A 45 14.56 3.76 8.39
N GLU A 46 15.00 4.35 7.28
CA GLU A 46 14.66 5.71 6.87
C GLU A 46 13.69 5.76 5.69
N ILE A 47 12.79 4.77 5.56
CA ILE A 47 11.76 4.76 4.51
C ILE A 47 11.00 6.10 4.44
N ALA A 48 10.56 6.65 5.58
CA ALA A 48 9.83 7.91 5.62
C ALA A 48 10.57 9.08 4.93
N SER A 49 11.87 9.26 5.23
CA SER A 49 12.64 10.38 4.69
C SER A 49 12.80 10.30 3.17
N ARG A 50 12.98 9.09 2.63
CA ARG A 50 13.12 8.85 1.18
C ARG A 50 11.89 9.24 0.37
N PHE A 51 10.70 9.10 0.96
CA PHE A 51 9.42 9.40 0.33
C PHE A 51 8.80 10.71 0.84
N GLY A 52 9.64 11.68 1.22
CA GLY A 52 9.19 13.04 1.57
C GLY A 52 8.36 13.11 2.86
N ASN A 53 8.61 12.18 3.79
CA ASN A 53 7.95 12.04 5.08
C ASN A 53 6.42 11.93 4.98
N GLY A 54 5.89 11.48 3.84
CA GLY A 54 4.45 11.28 3.68
C GLY A 54 3.63 12.54 3.93
N THR A 55 4.15 13.72 3.62
CA THR A 55 3.40 14.98 3.69
C THR A 55 2.12 14.92 2.85
N SER A 56 1.13 15.79 3.09
CA SER A 56 -0.21 15.83 2.42
C SER A 56 -0.20 16.04 0.90
N TYR A 57 0.96 15.97 0.26
CA TYR A 57 1.10 15.85 -1.17
C TYR A 57 0.84 14.39 -1.60
N ALA A 58 -0.19 14.19 -2.42
CA ALA A 58 -0.65 12.85 -2.86
C ALA A 58 0.45 11.90 -3.36
N TYR A 59 1.48 12.44 -4.04
CA TYR A 59 2.60 11.62 -4.54
C TYR A 59 3.53 11.12 -3.43
N ASN A 60 3.74 11.89 -2.35
CA ASN A 60 4.51 11.45 -1.19
C ASN A 60 3.75 10.36 -0.43
N SER A 61 2.43 10.52 -0.26
CA SER A 61 1.59 9.53 0.41
C SER A 61 1.53 8.21 -0.38
N PHE A 62 1.42 8.29 -1.71
CA PHE A 62 1.50 7.13 -2.60
C PHE A 62 2.84 6.40 -2.46
N GLY A 63 3.95 7.11 -2.63
CA GLY A 63 5.31 6.54 -2.58
C GLY A 63 5.59 5.85 -1.25
N LEU A 64 5.32 6.57 -0.15
CA LEU A 64 5.59 6.08 1.21
C LEU A 64 4.77 4.84 1.55
N SER A 65 3.46 4.87 1.29
CA SER A 65 2.55 3.77 1.64
C SER A 65 2.90 2.49 0.88
N TYR A 66 3.24 2.62 -0.41
CA TYR A 66 3.71 1.49 -1.21
C TYR A 66 5.03 0.94 -0.69
N ALA A 67 5.99 1.80 -0.36
CA ALA A 67 7.29 1.38 0.17
C ALA A 67 7.15 0.56 1.47
N PHE A 68 6.31 1.01 2.41
CA PHE A 68 6.01 0.22 3.60
C PHE A 68 5.37 -1.12 3.24
N PHE A 69 4.38 -1.13 2.35
CA PHE A 69 3.72 -2.36 1.92
C PHE A 69 4.69 -3.39 1.35
N ILE A 70 5.54 -3.00 0.39
CA ILE A 70 6.49 -3.94 -0.23
C ILE A 70 7.60 -4.41 0.73
N SER A 71 7.88 -3.65 1.79
CA SER A 71 8.87 -4.05 2.79
C SER A 71 8.42 -5.24 3.64
N CYS A 72 7.10 -5.37 3.89
CA CYS A 72 6.56 -6.46 4.70
C CYS A 72 5.07 -6.74 4.38
N PRO A 73 4.72 -7.21 3.17
CA PRO A 73 3.34 -7.25 2.67
C PRO A 73 2.43 -8.23 3.43
N ASN A 74 3.03 -9.16 4.17
CA ASN A 74 2.35 -10.16 4.98
C ASN A 74 2.43 -9.83 6.49
N SER A 75 2.70 -8.57 6.86
CA SER A 75 2.64 -8.09 8.24
C SER A 75 1.72 -6.88 8.40
N PHE A 76 0.77 -6.95 9.32
CA PHE A 76 -0.09 -5.80 9.65
C PHE A 76 0.71 -4.63 10.27
N SER A 77 1.95 -4.88 10.72
CA SER A 77 2.85 -3.83 11.22
C SER A 77 3.09 -2.72 10.20
N VAL A 78 2.93 -3.00 8.90
CA VAL A 78 3.00 -2.00 7.82
C VAL A 78 2.00 -0.86 8.04
N VAL A 79 0.77 -1.17 8.45
CA VAL A 79 -0.27 -0.17 8.72
C VAL A 79 0.13 0.71 9.91
N TRP A 80 0.72 0.10 10.94
CA TRP A 80 1.23 0.84 12.11
C TRP A 80 2.40 1.75 11.74
N GLN A 81 3.33 1.27 10.91
CA GLN A 81 4.46 2.06 10.42
C GLN A 81 3.98 3.27 9.62
N ALA A 82 3.02 3.09 8.72
CA ALA A 82 2.41 4.18 7.96
C ALA A 82 1.67 5.19 8.86
N ALA A 83 0.91 4.69 9.85
CA ALA A 83 0.18 5.53 10.81
C ALA A 83 1.10 6.34 11.75
N THR A 84 2.36 5.91 11.92
CA THR A 84 3.33 6.53 12.83
C THR A 84 4.47 7.26 12.10
N ALA A 85 4.48 7.27 10.76
CA ALA A 85 5.54 7.86 9.95
C ALA A 85 5.57 9.41 9.95
N GLY A 86 4.56 10.06 10.52
CA GLY A 86 4.37 11.52 10.43
C GLY A 86 3.77 11.96 9.09
N GLY A 87 3.43 13.24 8.98
CA GLY A 87 2.76 13.80 7.81
C GLY A 87 1.27 13.46 7.75
N ASP A 88 0.80 12.99 6.60
CA ASP A 88 -0.56 12.61 6.26
C ASP A 88 -0.83 11.14 6.66
N THR A 89 -0.75 10.90 7.98
CA THR A 89 -0.70 9.55 8.56
C THR A 89 -1.97 8.73 8.31
N ASP A 90 -3.13 9.38 8.29
CA ASP A 90 -4.42 8.71 8.05
C ASP A 90 -4.54 8.24 6.60
N SER A 91 -4.17 9.08 5.63
CA SER A 91 -4.14 8.68 4.21
C SER A 91 -3.11 7.57 3.98
N ASN A 92 -1.92 7.69 4.57
CA ASN A 92 -0.87 6.69 4.42
C ASN A 92 -1.28 5.32 4.99
N ALA A 93 -1.83 5.31 6.21
CA ALA A 93 -2.33 4.10 6.84
C ALA A 93 -3.50 3.49 6.07
N SER A 94 -4.38 4.33 5.50
CA SER A 94 -5.51 3.89 4.67
C SER A 94 -5.06 3.19 3.39
N ILE A 95 -4.10 3.77 2.66
CA ILE A 95 -3.53 3.16 1.44
C ILE A 95 -2.82 1.85 1.78
N ALA A 96 -1.94 1.87 2.78
CA ALA A 96 -1.18 0.69 3.19
C ALA A 96 -2.10 -0.45 3.70
N GLY A 97 -3.13 -0.10 4.48
CA GLY A 97 -4.14 -1.03 4.98
C GLY A 97 -5.00 -1.62 3.87
N SER A 98 -5.36 -0.83 2.86
CA SER A 98 -6.09 -1.30 1.68
C SER A 98 -5.29 -2.35 0.89
N LEU A 99 -3.99 -2.10 0.67
CA LEU A 99 -3.09 -3.05 0.00
C LEU A 99 -2.90 -4.34 0.82
N CYS A 100 -2.64 -4.21 2.12
CA CYS A 100 -2.50 -5.37 3.02
C CYS A 100 -3.77 -6.20 3.08
N GLY A 101 -4.94 -5.55 3.20
CA GLY A 101 -6.24 -6.22 3.28
C GLY A 101 -6.63 -6.90 1.97
N ALA A 102 -6.34 -6.27 0.83
CA ALA A 102 -6.59 -6.88 -0.48
C ALA A 102 -5.73 -8.13 -0.72
N LEU A 103 -4.47 -8.13 -0.26
CA LEU A 103 -3.57 -9.28 -0.39
C LEU A 103 -3.91 -10.42 0.59
N ASN A 104 -4.12 -10.09 1.87
CA ASN A 104 -4.17 -11.09 2.94
C ASN A 104 -5.61 -11.44 3.38
N GLY A 105 -6.61 -10.69 2.92
CA GLY A 105 -8.01 -10.83 3.35
C GLY A 105 -8.31 -10.14 4.69
N SER A 106 -9.59 -10.08 5.04
CA SER A 106 -10.07 -9.37 6.24
C SER A 106 -9.65 -10.05 7.56
N SER A 107 -9.42 -11.37 7.56
CA SER A 107 -8.95 -12.12 8.73
C SER A 107 -7.53 -11.74 9.17
N PHE A 108 -6.79 -11.04 8.30
CA PHE A 108 -5.45 -10.53 8.60
C PHE A 108 -5.47 -9.30 9.51
N ILE A 109 -6.60 -8.61 9.61
CA ILE A 109 -6.73 -7.40 10.43
C ILE A 109 -6.93 -7.83 11.90
N PRO A 110 -6.15 -7.29 12.85
CA PRO A 110 -6.32 -7.59 14.27
C PRO A 110 -7.75 -7.36 14.75
N SER A 111 -8.34 -8.37 15.39
CA SER A 111 -9.76 -8.36 15.79
C SER A 111 -10.09 -7.21 16.73
N ASN A 112 -9.16 -6.82 17.60
CA ASN A 112 -9.31 -5.68 18.50
C ASN A 112 -9.46 -4.34 17.76
N LEU A 113 -8.88 -4.20 16.57
CA LEU A 113 -9.05 -2.99 15.75
C LEU A 113 -10.39 -3.01 15.03
N LEU A 114 -10.82 -4.17 14.51
CA LEU A 114 -12.13 -4.31 13.88
C LEU A 114 -13.28 -4.07 14.86
N LEU A 115 -13.19 -4.60 16.08
CA LEU A 115 -14.24 -4.47 17.09
C LEU A 115 -14.49 -3.02 17.51
N ASN A 116 -13.45 -2.17 17.46
CA ASN A 116 -13.53 -0.77 17.85
C ASN A 116 -13.66 0.18 16.65
N LEU A 117 -13.85 -0.36 15.43
CA LEU A 117 -13.96 0.44 14.22
C LEU A 117 -15.28 1.22 14.20
N GLU A 118 -15.18 2.54 14.10
CA GLU A 118 -16.34 3.39 13.94
C GLU A 118 -17.10 2.99 12.65
N ARG A 119 -18.43 2.88 12.75
CA ARG A 119 -19.30 2.51 11.61
C ARG A 119 -18.96 1.16 10.97
N ARG A 120 -18.38 0.23 11.73
CA ARG A 120 -18.07 -1.14 11.29
C ARG A 120 -19.22 -1.79 10.51
N GLU A 121 -20.42 -1.84 11.08
CA GLU A 121 -21.60 -2.49 10.46
C GLU A 121 -21.94 -1.88 9.09
N TYR A 122 -21.81 -0.56 8.96
CA TYR A 122 -22.03 0.14 7.70
C TYR A 122 -20.95 -0.21 6.67
N ILE A 123 -19.68 -0.27 7.08
CA ILE A 123 -18.56 -0.66 6.21
C ILE A 123 -18.73 -2.11 5.75
N GLU A 124 -19.07 -3.04 6.65
CA GLU A 124 -19.33 -4.45 6.31
C GLU A 124 -20.46 -4.57 5.28
N THR A 125 -21.55 -3.81 5.45
CA THR A 125 -22.65 -3.75 4.46
C THR A 125 -22.17 -3.24 3.10
N LEU A 126 -21.31 -2.22 3.06
CA LEU A 126 -20.76 -1.71 1.81
C LEU A 126 -19.87 -2.74 1.11
N VAL A 127 -19.06 -3.47 1.87
CA VAL A 127 -18.19 -4.54 1.35
C VAL A 127 -19.03 -5.64 0.72
N GLU A 128 -20.10 -6.09 1.37
CA GLU A 128 -21.02 -7.10 0.80
C GLU A 128 -21.63 -6.63 -0.53
N ARG A 129 -22.11 -5.38 -0.58
CA ARG A 129 -22.65 -4.80 -1.82
C ARG A 129 -21.60 -4.72 -2.92
N PHE A 130 -20.39 -4.29 -2.59
CA PHE A 130 -19.28 -4.23 -3.53
C PHE A 130 -18.97 -5.62 -4.10
N PHE A 131 -18.88 -6.65 -3.25
CA PHE A 131 -18.69 -8.03 -3.70
C PHE A 131 -19.83 -8.52 -4.58
N GLN A 132 -21.09 -8.20 -4.26
CA GLN A 132 -22.23 -8.57 -5.09
C GLN A 132 -22.14 -7.97 -6.49
N ILE A 133 -21.71 -6.70 -6.61
CA ILE A 133 -21.56 -6.01 -7.89
C ILE A 133 -20.37 -6.56 -8.70
N CYS A 134 -19.27 -6.87 -8.03
CA CYS A 134 -18.06 -7.36 -8.69
C CYS A 134 -18.08 -8.87 -8.98
N SER A 135 -18.99 -9.63 -8.34
CA SER A 135 -19.10 -11.06 -8.56
C SER A 135 -19.63 -11.35 -9.97
N PRO A 136 -19.03 -12.29 -10.73
CA PRO A 136 -19.43 -12.58 -12.11
C PRO A 136 -20.92 -12.94 -12.30
N ALA A 137 -21.61 -13.36 -11.24
CA ALA A 137 -23.01 -13.77 -11.25
C ALA A 137 -24.02 -12.63 -11.39
N SER A 138 -23.61 -11.37 -11.22
CA SER A 138 -24.49 -10.18 -11.30
C SER A 138 -24.41 -9.46 -12.66
N ILE A 139 -23.54 -9.90 -13.57
CA ILE A 139 -23.54 -9.48 -14.98
C ILE A 139 -24.48 -10.42 -15.74
N LYS A 140 -25.77 -10.10 -15.74
CA LYS A 140 -26.77 -10.68 -16.66
C LYS A 140 -27.01 -9.74 -17.83
#